data_AF-A0A6A4VVE2-F1
#
_entry.id   AF-A0A6A4VVE2-F1
#
_cell.length_a   1.000
_cell.length_b   1.000
_cell.length_c   1.000
_cell.angle_alpha   90.00
_cell.angle_beta   90.00
_cell.angle_gamma   90.00
#
_symmetry.space_group_name_H-M   'P 1'
#
loop_
_entity.id
_entity.type
_entity.pdbx_description
1 polymer ?
#
loop_
_entity_poly.entity_id
_entity_poly.type
_entity_poly.pdbx_seq_one_letter_code
_entity_poly.pdbx_strand_id
1 'polypeptide(L)'
;MVAEPEPEVTCDRSPRPLPADQAPHQRPEKLACARSCQQLRSQGGSPQDGVYWFTGMPVPVLCDFSHDGGGWTLLLTAKSRDGWNLLSVRGRRERSPSLDDNYSILRHANDIRDLGNGTRFAYRIETQAEKGRQRWGGVWFAPRSYSFVREAPDQTHVFLVKRFDKWKHKVSGIRRRMPWLNMHVRGGGSGDDPAVLTTAAPTGDGWGTLLEDEGHGAWHHSPWISPEAKNTGKVLYWMREEAI
;
A
#
# COMPACT_ATOMS: atom_id res chain seq x y z
N MET A 1 -17.99 33.37 -27.47
CA MET A 1 -18.35 32.36 -26.47
C MET A 1 -17.30 32.42 -25.39
N VAL A 2 -17.58 33.14 -24.31
CA VAL A 2 -16.69 33.22 -23.15
C VAL A 2 -16.90 31.91 -22.39
N ALA A 3 -15.84 31.14 -22.18
CA ALA A 3 -15.90 29.94 -21.37
C ALA A 3 -16.42 30.33 -19.98
N GLU A 4 -17.48 29.66 -19.52
CA GLU A 4 -17.91 29.79 -18.13
C GLU A 4 -16.74 29.40 -17.23
N PRO A 5 -16.42 30.18 -16.18
CA PRO A 5 -15.38 29.80 -15.24
C PRO A 5 -15.76 28.46 -14.62
N GLU A 6 -14.83 27.51 -14.61
CA GLU A 6 -15.02 26.23 -13.91
C GLU A 6 -15.44 26.54 -12.46
N PRO A 7 -16.49 25.88 -11.95
CA PRO A 7 -16.96 26.14 -10.59
C PRO A 7 -15.81 25.92 -9.61
N GLU A 8 -15.53 26.90 -8.75
CA GLU A 8 -14.54 26.78 -7.69
C GLU A 8 -14.83 25.52 -6.88
N VAL A 9 -13.86 24.60 -6.83
CA VAL A 9 -14.00 23.36 -6.03
C VAL A 9 -14.07 23.74 -4.56
N THR A 10 -15.28 23.87 -4.04
CA THR A 10 -15.49 24.06 -2.61
C THR A 10 -15.01 22.80 -1.88
N CYS A 11 -14.06 22.97 -0.96
CA CYS A 11 -13.50 21.86 -0.18
C CYS A 11 -13.79 22.05 1.32
N ASP A 12 -13.71 20.97 2.08
CA ASP A 12 -13.87 20.94 3.54
C ASP A 12 -12.52 20.82 4.26
N ARG A 13 -12.26 21.72 5.21
CA ARG A 13 -11.06 21.69 6.06
C ARG A 13 -11.17 20.70 7.22
N SER A 14 -12.40 20.32 7.59
CA SER A 14 -12.67 19.35 8.66
C SER A 14 -13.60 18.24 8.17
N PRO A 15 -13.20 17.50 7.12
CA PRO A 15 -14.04 16.47 6.52
C PRO A 15 -14.27 15.31 7.49
N ARG A 16 -15.48 14.75 7.49
CA ARG A 16 -15.76 13.44 8.10
C ARG A 16 -15.41 12.33 7.11
N PRO A 17 -14.85 11.20 7.56
CA PRO A 17 -14.58 10.07 6.68
C PRO A 17 -15.89 9.47 6.16
N LEU A 18 -15.85 8.93 4.95
CA LEU A 18 -16.88 8.06 4.42
C LEU A 18 -16.76 6.65 5.05
N PRO A 19 -17.87 6.01 5.44
CA PRO A 19 -17.89 4.62 5.90
C PRO A 19 -17.43 3.64 4.83
N ALA A 20 -16.63 2.63 5.19
CA ALA A 20 -16.06 1.67 4.24
C ALA A 20 -17.09 0.75 3.56
N ASP A 21 -18.27 0.57 4.16
CA ASP A 21 -19.38 -0.22 3.64
C ASP A 21 -20.15 0.46 2.50
N GLN A 22 -19.90 1.74 2.24
CA GLN A 22 -20.50 2.50 1.13
C GLN A 22 -19.77 2.35 -0.20
N ALA A 23 -18.85 1.39 -0.31
CA ALA A 23 -18.13 1.11 -1.54
C ALA A 23 -19.06 0.49 -2.63
N PRO A 24 -18.88 0.81 -3.93
CA PRO A 24 -17.93 1.77 -4.49
C PRO A 24 -18.36 3.22 -4.23
N HIS A 25 -17.41 4.06 -3.82
CA HIS A 25 -17.68 5.45 -3.52
C HIS A 25 -17.84 6.28 -4.79
N GLN A 26 -18.89 7.10 -4.79
CA GLN A 26 -19.03 8.19 -5.74
C GLN A 26 -18.23 9.40 -5.28
N ARG A 27 -17.77 10.21 -6.23
CA ARG A 27 -17.05 11.45 -5.92
C ARG A 27 -18.06 12.46 -5.35
N PRO A 28 -17.90 12.93 -4.10
CA PRO A 28 -18.80 13.91 -3.51
C PRO A 28 -18.56 15.29 -4.14
N GLU A 29 -19.56 16.17 -4.04
CA GLU A 29 -19.46 17.56 -4.48
C GLU A 29 -18.39 18.32 -3.70
N LYS A 30 -18.29 18.05 -2.39
CA LYS A 30 -17.31 18.67 -1.48
C LYS A 30 -16.21 17.69 -1.12
N LEU A 31 -14.96 18.01 -1.47
CA LEU A 31 -13.77 17.20 -1.20
C LEU A 31 -13.06 17.68 0.06
N ALA A 32 -12.15 16.87 0.62
CA ALA A 32 -11.24 17.33 1.66
C ALA A 32 -10.21 18.34 1.12
N CYS A 33 -10.00 19.45 1.84
CA CYS A 33 -9.02 20.49 1.54
C CYS A 33 -7.56 20.04 1.81
N ALA A 34 -7.21 18.82 1.43
CA ALA A 34 -5.86 18.27 1.49
C ALA A 34 -5.62 17.44 0.22
N ARG A 35 -4.35 17.10 -0.04
CA ARG A 35 -3.99 16.24 -1.19
C ARG A 35 -3.72 14.79 -0.80
N SER A 36 -3.55 14.50 0.49
CA SER A 36 -3.31 13.15 1.01
C SER A 36 -3.69 13.04 2.49
N CYS A 37 -3.65 11.81 3.02
CA CYS A 37 -3.85 11.55 4.43
C CYS A 37 -2.83 12.29 5.30
N GLN A 38 -1.54 12.28 4.92
CA GLN A 38 -0.52 12.98 5.69
C GLN A 38 -0.70 14.50 5.68
N GLN A 39 -1.13 15.08 4.57
CA GLN A 39 -1.45 16.51 4.53
C GLN A 39 -2.65 16.84 5.41
N LEU A 40 -3.72 16.04 5.37
CA LEU A 40 -4.88 16.26 6.25
C LEU A 40 -4.49 16.18 7.73
N ARG A 41 -3.67 15.18 8.10
CA ARG A 41 -3.10 15.09 9.46
C ARG A 41 -2.34 16.36 9.85
N SER A 42 -1.52 16.88 8.93
CA SER A 42 -0.63 18.02 9.21
C SER A 42 -1.39 19.34 9.38
N GLN A 43 -2.64 19.42 8.93
CA GLN A 43 -3.52 20.58 9.16
C GLN A 43 -4.04 20.64 10.61
N GLY A 44 -3.89 19.58 11.39
CA GLY A 44 -4.48 19.47 12.71
C GLY A 44 -5.95 19.10 12.66
N GLY A 45 -6.66 19.36 13.75
CA GLY A 45 -7.91 18.65 14.04
C GLY A 45 -7.60 17.18 14.33
N SER A 46 -8.55 16.42 14.86
CA SER A 46 -8.36 15.00 15.13
C SER A 46 -9.04 14.20 14.01
N PRO A 47 -8.45 14.10 12.79
CA PRO A 47 -9.07 13.36 11.71
C PRO A 47 -9.25 11.89 12.11
N GLN A 48 -10.36 11.31 11.66
CA GLN A 48 -10.75 9.94 12.01
C GLN A 48 -10.30 8.97 10.92
N ASP A 49 -10.01 7.72 11.27
CA ASP A 49 -9.76 6.68 10.29
C ASP A 49 -10.95 6.51 9.35
N GLY A 50 -10.69 6.26 8.07
CA GLY A 50 -11.74 5.98 7.09
C GLY A 50 -11.43 6.50 5.70
N VAL A 51 -12.46 6.54 4.85
CA VAL A 51 -12.28 6.84 3.43
C VAL A 51 -12.46 8.33 3.15
N TYR A 52 -11.54 8.91 2.38
CA TYR A 52 -11.53 10.31 2.03
C TYR A 52 -11.40 10.51 0.53
N TRP A 53 -12.07 11.55 0.03
CA TRP A 53 -11.83 12.13 -1.27
C TRP A 53 -11.03 13.43 -1.11
N PHE A 54 -9.83 13.46 -1.68
CA PHE A 54 -8.94 14.61 -1.62
C PHE A 54 -8.99 15.41 -2.92
N THR A 55 -8.79 16.72 -2.82
CA THR A 55 -8.62 17.60 -4.00
C THR A 55 -7.43 17.16 -4.88
N GLY A 56 -6.42 16.51 -4.29
CA GLY A 56 -5.21 16.05 -4.97
C GLY A 56 -5.22 14.62 -5.51
N MET A 57 -6.33 13.87 -5.37
CA MET A 57 -6.39 12.46 -5.78
C MET A 57 -7.56 12.20 -6.75
N PRO A 58 -7.36 11.38 -7.80
CA PRO A 58 -8.43 11.01 -8.72
C PRO A 58 -9.37 9.93 -8.16
N VAL A 59 -8.99 9.31 -7.04
CA VAL A 59 -9.66 8.17 -6.41
C VAL A 59 -9.81 8.40 -4.91
N PRO A 60 -10.81 7.79 -4.25
CA PRO A 60 -10.89 7.80 -2.80
C PRO A 60 -9.76 6.97 -2.20
N VAL A 61 -9.32 7.33 -1.00
CA VAL A 61 -8.27 6.60 -0.29
C VAL A 61 -8.69 6.33 1.14
N LEU A 62 -8.24 5.21 1.69
CA LEU A 62 -8.42 4.90 3.11
C LEU A 62 -7.23 5.45 3.90
N CYS A 63 -7.54 6.30 4.88
CA CYS A 63 -6.58 6.89 5.79
C CYS A 63 -6.56 6.18 7.14
N ASP A 64 -5.37 5.94 7.67
CA ASP A 64 -5.14 5.48 9.04
C ASP A 64 -4.38 6.57 9.81
N PHE A 65 -5.09 7.23 10.71
CA PHE A 65 -4.63 8.25 11.63
C PHE A 65 -4.33 7.68 13.03
N SER A 66 -4.86 6.50 13.36
CA SER A 66 -4.71 5.88 14.69
C SER A 66 -3.34 5.22 14.91
N HIS A 67 -2.70 4.70 13.87
CA HIS A 67 -1.50 3.86 14.03
C HIS A 67 -0.19 4.55 13.61
N ASP A 68 0.88 4.29 14.36
CA ASP A 68 2.26 4.73 14.06
C ASP A 68 2.40 6.22 13.77
N GLY A 69 1.66 7.04 14.51
CA GLY A 69 1.63 8.50 14.37
C GLY A 69 0.62 9.02 13.35
N GLY A 70 -0.08 8.15 12.62
CA GLY A 70 -1.14 8.52 11.68
C GLY A 70 -0.67 9.10 10.35
N GLY A 71 -1.64 9.47 9.50
CA GLY A 71 -1.39 10.05 8.18
C GLY A 71 -1.08 9.02 7.10
N TRP A 72 -1.36 7.73 7.35
CA TRP A 72 -1.06 6.66 6.41
C TRP A 72 -2.13 6.56 5.33
N THR A 73 -1.70 6.39 4.09
CA THR A 73 -2.58 6.08 2.95
C THR A 73 -2.46 4.60 2.60
N LEU A 74 -3.59 3.89 2.55
CA LEU A 74 -3.64 2.49 2.13
C LEU A 74 -3.34 2.38 0.64
N LEU A 75 -2.34 1.60 0.28
CA LEU A 75 -1.98 1.34 -1.12
C LEU A 75 -2.55 0.03 -1.64
N LEU A 76 -2.55 -1.01 -0.80
CA LEU A 76 -2.97 -2.35 -1.20
C LEU A 76 -3.51 -3.14 -0.02
N THR A 77 -4.59 -3.87 -0.27
CA THR A 77 -5.10 -4.94 0.58
C THR A 77 -5.14 -6.22 -0.23
N ALA A 78 -4.43 -7.26 0.20
CA ALA A 78 -4.56 -8.60 -0.35
C ALA A 78 -5.18 -9.51 0.71
N LYS A 79 -6.50 -9.70 0.62
CA LYS A 79 -7.28 -10.61 1.46
C LYS A 79 -7.20 -12.04 0.98
N SER A 80 -7.15 -12.28 -0.32
CA SER A 80 -6.95 -13.60 -0.92
C SER A 80 -6.05 -13.48 -2.14
N ARG A 81 -5.67 -14.62 -2.73
CA ARG A 81 -4.91 -14.68 -3.99
C ARG A 81 -5.75 -14.29 -5.23
N ASP A 82 -7.06 -14.15 -5.09
CA ASP A 82 -7.97 -14.04 -6.23
C ASP A 82 -7.83 -12.73 -7.00
N GLY A 83 -7.65 -12.84 -8.31
CA GLY A 83 -7.61 -11.74 -9.26
C GLY A 83 -6.30 -10.96 -9.27
N TRP A 84 -5.22 -11.50 -8.70
CA TRP A 84 -3.92 -10.85 -8.68
C TRP A 84 -3.04 -11.26 -9.85
N ASN A 85 -2.49 -10.24 -10.51
CA ASN A 85 -1.48 -10.33 -11.55
C ASN A 85 -0.75 -8.97 -11.63
N LEU A 86 0.22 -8.84 -12.54
CA LEU A 86 1.01 -7.61 -12.71
C LEU A 86 0.16 -6.38 -13.11
N LEU A 87 -1.01 -6.55 -13.72
CA LEU A 87 -1.90 -5.44 -14.04
C LEU A 87 -2.75 -5.05 -12.82
N SER A 88 -3.40 -6.01 -12.17
CA SER A 88 -4.32 -5.74 -11.06
C SER A 88 -3.61 -5.30 -9.78
N VAL A 89 -2.34 -5.68 -9.58
CA VAL A 89 -1.52 -5.15 -8.48
C VAL A 89 -1.29 -3.64 -8.62
N ARG A 90 -1.27 -3.09 -9.84
CA ARG A 90 -1.11 -1.65 -10.08
C ARG A 90 -2.41 -0.89 -9.77
N GLY A 91 -3.56 -1.48 -10.07
CA GLY A 91 -4.87 -0.87 -9.85
C GLY A 91 -5.98 -1.91 -9.79
N ARG A 92 -6.72 -1.96 -8.67
CA ARG A 92 -7.84 -2.86 -8.44
C ARG A 92 -8.84 -2.23 -7.49
N ARG A 93 -10.12 -2.19 -7.91
CA ARG A 93 -11.23 -1.66 -7.11
C ARG A 93 -10.92 -0.27 -6.53
N GLU A 94 -10.33 0.61 -7.33
CA GLU A 94 -9.75 1.87 -6.83
C GLU A 94 -10.78 2.84 -6.22
N ARG A 95 -12.07 2.68 -6.55
CA ARG A 95 -13.17 3.42 -5.93
C ARG A 95 -13.75 2.75 -4.67
N SER A 96 -13.15 1.65 -4.23
CA SER A 96 -13.58 0.84 -3.08
C SER A 96 -12.41 0.51 -2.16
N PRO A 97 -11.72 1.52 -1.56
CA PRO A 97 -10.69 1.26 -0.55
C PRO A 97 -11.25 0.40 0.58
N SER A 98 -10.57 -0.69 0.90
CA SER A 98 -11.07 -1.67 1.87
C SER A 98 -9.93 -2.32 2.62
N LEU A 99 -10.13 -2.54 3.92
CA LEU A 99 -9.25 -3.39 4.73
C LEU A 99 -9.65 -4.86 4.66
N ASP A 100 -10.75 -5.20 3.99
CA ASP A 100 -11.38 -6.51 4.01
C ASP A 100 -11.76 -7.03 2.62
N ASP A 101 -11.23 -6.44 1.54
CA ASP A 101 -11.35 -6.93 0.16
C ASP A 101 -10.10 -6.61 -0.64
N ASN A 102 -9.84 -7.39 -1.70
CA ASN A 102 -8.71 -7.17 -2.59
C ASN A 102 -8.81 -5.79 -3.27
N TYR A 103 -7.87 -4.91 -2.92
CA TYR A 103 -7.83 -3.50 -3.31
C TYR A 103 -6.40 -3.10 -3.65
N SER A 104 -6.22 -2.27 -4.68
CA SER A 104 -4.93 -1.64 -4.94
C SER A 104 -5.08 -0.28 -5.64
N ILE A 105 -4.31 0.68 -5.17
CA ILE A 105 -4.02 1.97 -5.83
C ILE A 105 -2.51 2.16 -6.03
N LEU A 106 -1.73 1.07 -6.07
CA LEU A 106 -0.26 1.12 -6.08
C LEU A 106 0.31 2.03 -7.19
N ARG A 107 -0.39 2.15 -8.33
CA ARG A 107 -0.01 3.06 -9.43
C ARG A 107 0.06 4.54 -9.02
N HIS A 108 -0.72 4.96 -8.03
CA HIS A 108 -0.76 6.34 -7.54
C HIS A 108 0.23 6.59 -6.39
N ALA A 109 0.92 5.55 -5.89
CA ALA A 109 1.75 5.64 -4.68
C ALA A 109 2.92 6.61 -4.84
N ASN A 110 3.53 6.69 -6.03
CA ASN A 110 4.61 7.65 -6.30
C ASN A 110 4.08 9.09 -6.34
N ASP A 111 2.89 9.30 -6.89
CA ASP A 111 2.28 10.64 -6.94
C ASP A 111 1.98 11.14 -5.52
N ILE A 112 1.46 10.26 -4.65
CA ILE A 112 1.25 10.57 -3.22
C ILE A 112 2.59 10.87 -2.54
N ARG A 113 3.60 10.00 -2.72
CA ARG A 113 4.96 10.22 -2.19
C ARG A 113 5.51 11.60 -2.59
N ASP A 114 5.29 12.01 -3.83
CA ASP A 114 5.84 13.26 -4.38
C ASP A 114 5.15 14.52 -3.86
N LEU A 115 4.00 14.38 -3.20
CA LEU A 115 3.38 15.46 -2.41
C LEU A 115 4.21 15.86 -1.18
N GLY A 116 5.10 14.97 -0.72
CA GLY A 116 6.03 15.21 0.37
C GLY A 116 7.27 15.99 -0.08
N ASN A 117 7.76 16.85 0.82
CA ASN A 117 8.98 17.63 0.61
C ASN A 117 10.22 17.03 1.29
N GLY A 118 10.07 15.97 2.10
CA GLY A 118 11.18 15.30 2.79
C GLY A 118 12.16 14.59 1.85
N THR A 119 13.29 14.13 2.39
CA THR A 119 14.30 13.36 1.62
C THR A 119 14.01 11.85 1.56
N ARG A 120 13.01 11.41 2.32
CA ARG A 120 12.57 10.01 2.44
C ARG A 120 11.05 9.97 2.62
N PHE A 121 10.49 8.79 2.54
CA PHE A 121 9.10 8.49 2.89
C PHE A 121 9.05 7.23 3.74
N ALA A 122 7.93 7.03 4.43
CA ALA A 122 7.69 5.81 5.18
C ALA A 122 6.76 4.85 4.43
N TYR A 123 6.99 3.56 4.58
CA TYR A 123 6.02 2.54 4.19
C TYR A 123 5.81 1.55 5.33
N ARG A 124 4.61 0.99 5.39
CA ARG A 124 4.22 0.02 6.42
C ARG A 124 3.65 -1.23 5.76
N ILE A 125 4.15 -2.39 6.17
CA ILE A 125 3.63 -3.68 5.76
C ILE A 125 3.09 -4.37 7.00
N GLU A 126 1.84 -4.79 6.91
CA GLU A 126 1.17 -5.62 7.91
C GLU A 126 0.71 -6.90 7.21
N THR A 127 0.89 -8.04 7.85
CA THR A 127 0.45 -9.34 7.34
C THR A 127 -0.32 -10.06 8.45
N GLN A 128 -1.13 -11.04 8.09
CA GLN A 128 -2.10 -11.70 8.97
C GLN A 128 -3.03 -10.67 9.64
N ALA A 129 -3.41 -9.63 8.90
CA ALA A 129 -4.21 -8.52 9.42
C ALA A 129 -5.61 -8.95 9.89
N GLU A 130 -6.08 -10.13 9.47
CA GLU A 130 -7.28 -10.78 10.03
C GLU A 130 -7.12 -11.19 11.51
N LYS A 131 -5.88 -11.27 12.01
CA LYS A 131 -5.55 -11.58 13.43
C LYS A 131 -5.20 -10.33 14.24
N GLY A 132 -5.31 -9.15 13.64
CA GLY A 132 -4.99 -7.86 14.25
C GLY A 132 -4.03 -7.01 13.42
N ARG A 133 -4.04 -5.71 13.69
CA ARG A 133 -3.15 -4.73 13.03
C ARG A 133 -1.70 -4.87 13.54
N GLN A 134 -0.75 -4.36 12.77
CA GLN A 134 0.67 -4.31 13.09
C GLN A 134 1.26 -5.68 13.44
N ARG A 135 1.03 -6.66 12.56
CA ARG A 135 1.53 -8.03 12.70
C ARG A 135 2.52 -8.39 11.59
N TRP A 136 3.51 -9.19 11.94
CA TRP A 136 4.45 -9.88 11.05
C TRP A 136 4.98 -9.00 9.91
N GLY A 137 5.54 -7.85 10.26
CA GLY A 137 5.92 -6.83 9.30
C GLY A 137 6.64 -5.68 9.97
N GLY A 138 6.39 -4.45 9.55
CA GLY A 138 7.02 -3.29 10.16
C GLY A 138 6.74 -1.97 9.45
N VAL A 139 7.45 -0.96 9.92
CA VAL A 139 7.55 0.38 9.31
C VAL A 139 8.99 0.61 8.91
N TRP A 140 9.19 1.06 7.68
CA TRP A 140 10.49 1.39 7.12
C TRP A 140 10.49 2.81 6.57
N PHE A 141 11.68 3.41 6.52
CA PHE A 141 11.98 4.53 5.65
C PHE A 141 12.66 4.07 4.37
N ALA A 142 12.34 4.75 3.26
CA ALA A 142 13.00 4.62 1.98
C ALA A 142 13.36 6.01 1.41
N PRO A 143 14.48 6.14 0.66
CA PRO A 143 14.82 7.38 -0.05
C PRO A 143 13.70 7.85 -0.96
N ARG A 144 13.46 9.18 -1.05
CA ARG A 144 12.40 9.75 -1.91
C ARG A 144 12.52 9.37 -3.38
N SER A 145 13.73 9.08 -3.87
CA SER A 145 13.96 8.62 -5.24
C SER A 145 13.43 7.21 -5.53
N TYR A 146 13.05 6.43 -4.52
CA TYR A 146 12.56 5.06 -4.69
C TYR A 146 11.09 5.03 -5.11
N SER A 147 10.75 4.12 -6.01
CA SER A 147 9.44 3.93 -6.62
C SER A 147 8.70 2.71 -6.05
N PHE A 148 7.39 2.86 -5.80
CA PHE A 148 6.51 1.75 -5.40
C PHE A 148 6.16 0.79 -6.56
N VAL A 149 6.40 1.20 -7.80
CA VAL A 149 6.16 0.40 -9.02
C VAL A 149 7.47 -0.01 -9.69
N ARG A 150 8.55 -0.06 -8.93
CA ARG A 150 9.86 -0.51 -9.43
C ARG A 150 9.78 -1.97 -9.89
N GLU A 151 10.25 -2.25 -11.10
CA GLU A 151 10.27 -3.59 -11.72
C GLU A 151 11.62 -4.32 -11.52
N ALA A 152 12.41 -3.88 -10.55
CA ALA A 152 13.73 -4.41 -10.24
C ALA A 152 13.96 -4.44 -8.71
N PRO A 153 14.77 -5.40 -8.22
CA PRO A 153 14.99 -5.65 -6.79
C PRO A 153 16.04 -4.73 -6.13
N ASP A 154 16.36 -3.58 -6.73
CA ASP A 154 17.55 -2.77 -6.44
C ASP A 154 17.33 -1.68 -5.39
N GLN A 155 16.09 -1.46 -4.96
CA GLN A 155 15.73 -0.51 -3.91
C GLN A 155 16.02 -1.05 -2.50
N THR A 156 17.30 -1.21 -2.18
CA THR A 156 17.78 -1.97 -1.01
C THR A 156 18.18 -1.12 0.20
N HIS A 157 18.39 0.18 0.05
CA HIS A 157 18.77 1.07 1.15
C HIS A 157 17.56 1.55 1.96
N VAL A 158 16.85 0.60 2.56
CA VAL A 158 15.70 0.85 3.44
C VAL A 158 16.09 0.72 4.91
N PHE A 159 15.47 1.53 5.77
CA PHE A 159 15.75 1.57 7.20
C PHE A 159 14.52 1.10 7.98
N LEU A 160 14.63 -0.05 8.67
CA LEU A 160 13.55 -0.55 9.53
C LEU A 160 13.47 0.32 10.80
N VAL A 161 12.36 1.01 10.98
CA VAL A 161 12.10 1.94 12.09
C VAL A 161 11.35 1.26 13.21
N LYS A 162 10.38 0.42 12.85
CA LYS A 162 9.56 -0.33 13.81
C LYS A 162 9.30 -1.72 13.28
N ARG A 163 9.51 -2.71 14.13
CA ARG A 163 9.27 -4.12 13.82
C ARG A 163 7.96 -4.56 14.45
N PHE A 164 7.17 -5.30 13.70
CA PHE A 164 5.96 -5.96 14.15
C PHE A 164 6.22 -7.45 14.33
N ASP A 165 5.90 -7.99 15.51
CA ASP A 165 6.27 -9.34 15.95
C ASP A 165 7.78 -9.63 15.93
N LYS A 166 8.15 -10.88 16.22
CA LYS A 166 9.54 -11.34 16.32
C LYS A 166 9.99 -11.96 15.01
N TRP A 167 10.73 -11.19 14.21
CA TRP A 167 11.38 -11.69 12.99
C TRP A 167 12.71 -10.97 12.71
N LYS A 168 13.55 -11.58 11.88
CA LYS A 168 14.81 -11.00 11.38
C LYS A 168 14.88 -11.08 9.87
N HIS A 169 15.62 -10.15 9.26
CA HIS A 169 15.92 -10.25 7.83
C HIS A 169 16.69 -11.54 7.53
N LYS A 170 16.24 -12.29 6.53
CA LYS A 170 16.86 -13.55 6.09
C LYS A 170 16.42 -13.88 4.66
N VAL A 171 16.99 -14.91 4.06
CA VAL A 171 16.59 -15.39 2.73
C VAL A 171 15.16 -15.93 2.78
N SER A 172 14.87 -16.77 3.77
CA SER A 172 13.53 -17.32 4.02
C SER A 172 12.56 -16.38 4.74
N GLY A 173 12.60 -15.07 4.42
CA GLY A 173 11.79 -14.05 5.07
C GLY A 173 11.88 -12.68 4.40
N ILE A 174 11.46 -11.65 5.12
CA ILE A 174 11.50 -10.25 4.62
C ILE A 174 12.95 -9.84 4.32
N ARG A 175 13.22 -9.42 3.08
CA ARG A 175 14.55 -8.91 2.69
C ARG A 175 14.67 -7.41 2.99
N ARG A 176 15.91 -6.92 3.01
CA ARG A 176 16.21 -5.49 3.21
C ARG A 176 16.03 -4.72 1.90
N ARG A 177 14.78 -4.53 1.48
CA ARG A 177 14.41 -3.72 0.31
C ARG A 177 12.94 -3.30 0.36
N MET A 178 12.57 -2.33 -0.46
CA MET A 178 11.16 -2.11 -0.78
C MET A 178 10.58 -3.31 -1.54
N PRO A 179 9.28 -3.58 -1.38
CA PRO A 179 8.56 -4.42 -2.33
C PRO A 179 8.74 -3.92 -3.77
N TRP A 180 8.96 -4.83 -4.70
CA TRP A 180 9.12 -4.56 -6.13
C TRP A 180 8.22 -5.49 -6.96
N LEU A 181 7.86 -5.02 -8.16
CA LEU A 181 7.05 -5.77 -9.12
C LEU A 181 7.93 -6.77 -9.85
N ASN A 182 7.65 -8.06 -9.68
CA ASN A 182 8.44 -9.09 -10.33
C ASN A 182 7.90 -9.38 -11.73
N MET A 183 8.58 -8.85 -12.74
CA MET A 183 8.19 -9.04 -14.15
C MET A 183 8.54 -10.44 -14.69
N HIS A 184 9.15 -11.30 -13.89
CA HIS A 184 9.47 -12.69 -14.25
C HIS A 184 8.34 -13.68 -13.92
N VAL A 185 7.14 -13.20 -13.58
CA VAL A 185 5.92 -14.05 -13.55
C VAL A 185 5.69 -14.55 -14.98
N ARG A 186 6.25 -15.71 -15.32
CA ARG A 186 6.03 -16.41 -16.59
C ARG A 186 5.14 -17.62 -16.35
N GLY A 187 4.41 -17.99 -17.40
CA GLY A 187 3.28 -18.89 -17.32
C GLY A 187 3.68 -20.36 -17.31
N GLY A 188 3.27 -21.05 -16.24
CA GLY A 188 2.99 -22.48 -16.18
C GLY A 188 4.14 -23.48 -16.37
N GLY A 189 5.39 -23.03 -16.45
CA GLY A 189 6.59 -23.87 -16.53
C GLY A 189 7.19 -24.18 -15.15
N SER A 190 7.83 -25.34 -15.03
CA SER A 190 8.65 -25.66 -13.85
C SER A 190 9.84 -24.69 -13.77
N GLY A 191 9.80 -23.75 -12.83
CA GLY A 191 10.80 -22.68 -12.67
C GLY A 191 10.23 -21.27 -12.58
N ASP A 192 8.92 -21.11 -12.76
CA ASP A 192 8.25 -19.80 -12.71
C ASP A 192 8.05 -19.31 -11.27
N ASP A 193 8.40 -18.04 -11.02
CA ASP A 193 8.17 -17.36 -9.75
C ASP A 193 6.77 -16.73 -9.76
N PRO A 194 5.81 -17.24 -8.95
CA PRO A 194 4.46 -16.70 -8.90
C PRO A 194 4.39 -15.34 -8.21
N ALA A 195 5.47 -14.85 -7.59
CA ALA A 195 5.47 -13.58 -6.87
C ALA A 195 5.17 -12.42 -7.81
N VAL A 196 4.14 -11.63 -7.50
CA VAL A 196 3.77 -10.40 -8.23
C VAL A 196 4.38 -9.18 -7.54
N LEU A 197 4.31 -9.14 -6.20
CA LEU A 197 4.87 -8.07 -5.37
C LEU A 197 5.65 -8.71 -4.23
N THR A 198 6.96 -8.49 -4.19
CA THR A 198 7.82 -9.21 -3.26
C THR A 198 8.98 -8.37 -2.75
N THR A 199 9.50 -8.73 -1.58
CA THR A 199 10.79 -8.27 -1.10
C THR A 199 11.91 -9.24 -1.46
N ALA A 200 11.61 -10.44 -1.97
CA ALA A 200 12.58 -11.47 -2.35
C ALA A 200 13.63 -10.95 -3.34
N ALA A 201 14.79 -11.62 -3.41
CA ALA A 201 15.70 -11.44 -4.53
C ALA A 201 15.17 -12.20 -5.76
N PRO A 202 15.57 -11.87 -7.00
CA PRO A 202 15.04 -12.52 -8.21
C PRO A 202 15.21 -14.04 -8.27
N THR A 203 16.23 -14.58 -7.59
CA THR A 203 16.51 -16.02 -7.50
C THR A 203 16.16 -16.58 -6.12
N GLY A 204 15.22 -15.94 -5.43
CA GLY A 204 14.81 -16.30 -4.09
C GLY A 204 13.97 -17.58 -4.05
N ASP A 205 13.86 -18.15 -2.86
CA ASP A 205 13.04 -19.31 -2.52
C ASP A 205 11.57 -18.95 -2.26
N GLY A 206 11.09 -17.85 -2.84
CA GLY A 206 9.72 -17.33 -2.74
C GLY A 206 9.38 -16.54 -1.46
N TRP A 207 10.15 -16.65 -0.37
CA TRP A 207 9.80 -15.97 0.89
C TRP A 207 9.91 -14.45 0.83
N GLY A 208 9.19 -13.78 1.73
CA GLY A 208 9.10 -12.33 1.75
C GLY A 208 8.22 -11.77 0.63
N THR A 209 7.32 -12.61 0.09
CA THR A 209 6.36 -12.24 -0.97
C THR A 209 5.07 -11.76 -0.35
N LEU A 210 4.60 -10.58 -0.77
CA LEU A 210 3.36 -9.97 -0.31
C LEU A 210 2.16 -10.53 -1.10
N LEU A 211 2.40 -10.83 -2.38
CA LEU A 211 1.36 -11.20 -3.33
C LEU A 211 1.90 -12.19 -4.36
N GLU A 212 1.21 -13.30 -4.54
CA GLU A 212 1.39 -14.23 -5.65
C GLU A 212 0.27 -14.06 -6.69
N ASP A 213 0.56 -14.41 -7.93
CA ASP A 213 -0.39 -14.46 -9.04
C ASP A 213 -1.49 -15.51 -8.79
N GLU A 214 -2.72 -15.20 -9.20
CA GLU A 214 -3.87 -16.08 -8.92
C GLU A 214 -3.76 -17.46 -9.59
N GLY A 215 -3.15 -17.53 -10.76
CA GLY A 215 -3.05 -18.73 -11.59
C GLY A 215 -1.89 -19.66 -11.24
N HIS A 216 -1.04 -19.27 -10.28
CA HIS A 216 0.24 -19.94 -10.02
C HIS A 216 0.49 -20.13 -8.52
N GLY A 217 1.23 -21.17 -8.15
CA GLY A 217 1.67 -21.42 -6.77
C GLY A 217 0.74 -22.31 -5.93
N ALA A 218 1.32 -22.95 -4.89
CA ALA A 218 0.64 -23.88 -3.99
C ALA A 218 0.05 -23.23 -2.73
N TRP A 219 0.26 -21.92 -2.52
CA TRP A 219 -0.16 -21.20 -1.33
C TRP A 219 -1.54 -20.55 -1.50
N HIS A 220 -2.39 -20.63 -0.48
CA HIS A 220 -3.67 -19.90 -0.44
C HIS A 220 -3.50 -18.38 -0.32
N HIS A 221 -2.35 -17.92 0.21
CA HIS A 221 -1.88 -16.54 0.13
C HIS A 221 -0.45 -16.56 -0.41
N SER A 222 0.53 -15.96 0.29
CA SER A 222 1.93 -15.95 -0.15
C SER A 222 2.89 -16.44 0.94
N PRO A 223 4.03 -17.05 0.55
CA PRO A 223 5.10 -17.42 1.47
C PRO A 223 5.77 -16.16 2.07
N TRP A 224 5.76 -16.08 3.40
CA TRP A 224 6.17 -14.85 4.10
C TRP A 224 7.46 -15.00 4.90
N ILE A 225 7.44 -15.64 6.08
CA ILE A 225 8.62 -15.80 6.96
C ILE A 225 8.67 -17.21 7.54
N SER A 226 9.72 -17.98 7.23
CA SER A 226 9.88 -19.34 7.75
C SER A 226 10.88 -19.43 8.91
N PRO A 227 10.54 -20.05 10.05
CA PRO A 227 9.28 -20.75 10.35
C PRO A 227 8.19 -19.90 11.02
N GLU A 228 8.48 -18.65 11.39
CA GLU A 228 7.71 -17.89 12.38
C GLU A 228 6.31 -17.49 11.90
N ALA A 229 6.16 -17.17 10.61
CA ALA A 229 4.91 -16.77 9.98
C ALA A 229 4.91 -17.18 8.52
N LYS A 230 4.72 -18.48 8.26
CA LYS A 230 4.95 -19.04 6.92
C LYS A 230 4.06 -18.46 5.83
N ASN A 231 2.87 -17.99 6.19
CA ASN A 231 1.90 -17.45 5.25
C ASN A 231 1.59 -15.99 5.59
N THR A 232 1.40 -15.17 4.56
CA THR A 232 1.06 -13.75 4.71
C THR A 232 -0.33 -13.51 5.31
N GLY A 233 -1.30 -14.42 5.19
CA GLY A 233 -2.69 -14.09 5.49
C GLY A 233 -3.14 -12.84 4.74
N LYS A 234 -3.97 -12.01 5.37
CA LYS A 234 -4.36 -10.71 4.82
C LYS A 234 -3.20 -9.72 4.92
N VAL A 235 -2.79 -9.17 3.79
CA VAL A 235 -1.74 -8.14 3.69
C VAL A 235 -2.37 -6.76 3.59
N LEU A 236 -1.80 -5.80 4.33
CA LEU A 236 -2.04 -4.38 4.18
C LEU A 236 -0.71 -3.68 3.90
N TYR A 237 -0.65 -2.93 2.80
CA TYR A 237 0.51 -2.14 2.42
C TYR A 237 0.15 -0.67 2.37
N TRP A 238 0.93 0.14 3.09
CA TRP A 238 0.66 1.55 3.30
C TRP A 238 1.87 2.39 2.98
N MET A 239 1.62 3.67 2.69
CA MET A 239 2.67 4.68 2.61
C MET A 239 2.30 5.93 3.40
N ARG A 240 3.32 6.68 3.80
CA ARG A 240 3.19 8.02 4.38
C ARG A 240 4.35 8.89 3.93
N GLU A 241 4.05 10.07 3.41
CA GLU A 241 5.01 11.11 3.09
C GLU A 241 5.73 11.58 4.37
N GLU A 242 6.94 12.12 4.23
CA GLU A 242 7.51 12.93 5.31
C GLU A 242 7.52 14.41 4.93
N ALA A 243 7.20 15.23 5.92
CA ALA A 243 7.53 16.65 5.92
C ALA A 243 8.95 16.83 6.48
N ILE A 244 9.61 17.91 6.07
CA ILE A 244 10.90 18.35 6.63
C ILE A 244 10.69 18.85 8.05
#